data_AF-A0A2V5VUP0-F1
#
_entry.id   AF-A0A2V5VUP0-F1
#
_cell.length_a   1.000
_cell.length_b   1.000
_cell.length_c   1.000
_cell.angle_alpha   90.00
_cell.angle_beta   90.00
_cell.angle_gamma   90.00
#
_symmetry.space_group_name_H-M   'P 1'
#
loop_
_entity.id
_entity.type
_entity.pdbx_description
1 polymer ?
#
loop_
_entity_poly.entity_id
_entity_poly.type
_entity_poly.pdbx_seq_one_letter_code
_entity_poly.pdbx_strand_id
1 'polypeptide(L)'
;MKWLSGTLTFFNAATVLALITGILAHGLTRPIATFCIVVGLLTGFAAYHLTEPALLRVRKPKPPPLPPEPKSKRAQRRAARQGKTFASQVPRWTYRSFWFWLLAACFAIFAVRSFCWLIYWDGNDVKVQSPNNLGDLSLHLTYIRHFASGVPLWPDNPIEPFSKLRYPAGVDIFNALLTCLGVDVIKGLVWVAVIASIATFYAFYRWGGNFGIAAFLFNGGLASYPVLQTFSFQDYQGTNNMAWKSIALSM
;
A
#
# COMPACT_ATOMS: atom_id res chain seq x y z
N MET A 1 3.41 2.01 -13.93
CA MET A 1 4.70 2.21 -13.23
C MET A 1 5.02 3.68 -13.04
N LYS A 2 4.82 4.56 -14.04
CA LYS A 2 5.11 6.01 -13.91
C LYS A 2 4.58 6.64 -12.62
N TRP A 3 3.28 6.50 -12.33
CA TRP A 3 2.66 7.02 -11.10
C TRP A 3 3.33 6.48 -9.83
N LEU A 4 3.47 5.15 -9.72
CA LEU A 4 4.13 4.52 -8.57
C LEU A 4 5.58 5.01 -8.40
N SER A 5 6.33 5.12 -9.51
CA SER A 5 7.71 5.62 -9.49
C SER A 5 7.75 7.07 -9.02
N GLY A 6 6.92 7.94 -9.59
CA GLY A 6 6.85 9.35 -9.20
C GLY A 6 6.50 9.53 -7.72
N THR A 7 5.50 8.81 -7.21
CA THR A 7 5.09 8.87 -5.80
C THR A 7 6.18 8.36 -4.86
N LEU A 8 6.81 7.22 -5.17
CA LEU A 8 7.89 6.67 -4.34
C LEU A 8 9.13 7.57 -4.36
N THR A 9 9.49 8.11 -5.53
CA THR A 9 10.61 9.05 -5.64
C THR A 9 10.33 10.33 -4.86
N PHE A 10 9.11 10.89 -4.96
CA PHE A 10 8.69 12.03 -4.15
C PHE A 10 8.89 11.76 -2.66
N PHE A 11 8.33 10.65 -2.17
CA PHE A 11 8.38 10.29 -0.75
C PHE A 11 9.83 10.12 -0.26
N ASN A 12 10.64 9.36 -1.01
CA ASN A 12 12.04 9.12 -0.67
C ASN A 12 12.87 10.41 -0.71
N ALA A 13 12.73 11.21 -1.76
CA ALA A 13 13.48 12.45 -1.89
C ALA A 13 13.12 13.45 -0.78
N ALA A 14 11.82 13.63 -0.50
CA ALA A 14 11.38 14.51 0.58
C ALA A 14 11.92 14.06 1.94
N THR A 15 11.85 12.76 2.23
CA THR A 15 12.29 12.19 3.52
C THR A 15 13.81 12.28 3.70
N VAL A 16 14.58 11.94 2.68
CA VAL A 16 16.06 12.02 2.74
C VAL A 16 16.53 13.46 2.84
N LEU A 17 15.91 14.38 2.07
CA LEU A 17 16.23 15.80 2.18
C LEU A 17 15.87 16.35 3.55
N ALA A 18 14.74 15.94 4.14
CA ALA A 18 14.36 16.33 5.48
C ALA A 18 15.35 15.88 6.54
N LEU A 19 15.85 14.64 6.42
CA LEU A 19 16.90 14.14 7.31
C LEU A 19 18.19 14.96 7.18
N ILE A 20 18.69 15.17 5.95
CA ILE A 20 19.95 15.89 5.71
C ILE A 20 19.83 17.35 6.17
N THR A 21 18.79 18.05 5.74
CA THR A 21 18.58 19.46 6.09
C THR A 21 18.25 19.64 7.56
N GLY A 22 17.50 18.72 8.16
CA GLY A 22 17.23 18.72 9.60
C GLY A 22 18.49 18.50 10.45
N ILE A 23 19.43 17.66 10.00
CA ILE A 23 20.74 17.53 10.64
C ILE A 23 21.55 18.83 10.51
N LEU A 24 21.64 19.39 9.30
CA LEU A 24 22.43 20.60 9.03
C LEU A 24 21.88 21.85 9.73
N ALA A 25 20.57 21.95 9.88
CA ALA A 25 19.89 23.08 10.50
C ALA A 25 19.57 22.85 11.99
N HIS A 26 20.02 21.74 12.57
CA HIS A 26 19.74 21.34 13.97
C HIS A 26 18.24 21.23 14.32
N GLY A 27 17.40 20.88 13.34
CA GLY A 27 15.98 20.61 13.53
C GLY A 27 15.15 20.85 12.27
N LEU A 28 13.93 20.29 12.25
CA LEU A 28 12.95 20.58 11.21
C LEU A 28 12.16 21.84 11.54
N THR A 29 12.09 22.74 10.58
CA THR A 29 11.28 23.96 10.65
C THR A 29 10.33 24.02 9.47
N ARG A 30 9.30 24.86 9.56
CA ARG A 30 8.33 25.04 8.46
C ARG A 30 8.96 25.44 7.11
N PRO A 31 9.96 26.35 7.05
CA PRO A 31 10.68 26.65 5.81
C PRO A 31 11.40 25.43 5.22
N ILE A 32 12.10 24.67 6.07
CA ILE A 32 12.79 23.44 5.65
C ILE A 32 11.78 22.43 5.14
N ALA A 33 10.68 22.23 5.85
CA ALA A 33 9.65 21.30 5.44
C ALA A 33 9.03 21.67 4.08
N THR A 34 8.80 22.96 3.86
CA THR A 34 8.32 23.49 2.58
C THR A 34 9.32 23.19 1.46
N PHE A 35 10.60 23.48 1.69
CA PHE A 35 11.67 23.20 0.74
C PHE A 35 11.75 21.71 0.38
N CYS A 36 11.77 20.83 1.38
CA CYS A 36 11.84 19.38 1.17
C CYS A 36 10.65 18.84 0.37
N ILE A 37 9.44 19.31 0.65
CA ILE A 37 8.23 18.90 -0.09
C ILE A 37 8.28 19.41 -1.53
N VAL A 38 8.65 20.66 -1.77
CA VAL A 38 8.75 21.22 -3.13
C VAL A 38 9.79 20.47 -3.96
N VAL A 39 11.00 20.26 -3.42
CA VAL A 39 12.05 19.51 -4.13
C VAL A 39 11.64 18.05 -4.33
N GLY A 40 11.01 17.44 -3.32
CA GLY A 40 10.41 16.12 -3.46
C GLY A 40 9.42 16.06 -4.62
N LEU A 41 8.52 17.04 -4.74
CA LEU A 41 7.51 17.06 -5.80
C LEU A 41 8.15 17.20 -7.18
N LEU A 42 9.16 18.07 -7.31
CA LEU A 42 9.92 18.24 -8.55
C LEU A 42 10.65 16.96 -8.97
N THR A 43 11.29 16.28 -8.02
CA THR A 43 11.99 15.02 -8.29
C THR A 43 11.02 13.88 -8.61
N GLY A 44 9.88 13.80 -7.93
CA GLY A 44 8.80 12.86 -8.26
C GLY A 44 8.20 13.11 -9.64
N PHE A 45 8.01 14.38 -10.01
CA PHE A 45 7.55 14.77 -11.34
C PHE A 45 8.56 14.39 -12.43
N ALA A 46 9.84 14.67 -12.22
CA ALA A 46 10.91 14.23 -13.12
C ALA A 46 10.92 12.71 -13.28
N ALA A 47 10.84 11.97 -12.17
CA ALA A 47 10.79 10.50 -12.20
C ALA A 47 9.57 9.97 -12.96
N TYR A 48 8.40 10.60 -12.81
CA TYR A 48 7.21 10.24 -13.58
C TYR A 48 7.45 10.35 -15.10
N HIS A 49 8.09 11.43 -15.55
CA HIS A 49 8.37 11.67 -16.96
C HIS A 49 9.48 10.77 -17.52
N LEU A 50 10.55 10.57 -16.75
CA LEU A 50 11.70 9.73 -17.15
C LEU A 50 11.39 8.23 -17.09
N THR A 51 10.36 7.82 -16.36
CA THR A 51 9.96 6.41 -16.31
C THR A 51 9.28 6.01 -17.60
N GLU A 52 9.86 5.04 -18.31
CA GLU A 52 9.25 4.43 -19.49
C GLU A 52 7.98 3.63 -19.11
N PRO A 53 6.92 3.66 -19.94
CA PRO A 53 5.73 2.86 -19.69
C PRO A 53 6.07 1.37 -19.83
N ALA A 54 6.16 0.67 -18.70
CA ALA A 54 6.30 -0.77 -18.70
C ALA A 54 5.11 -1.42 -19.43
N LEU A 55 5.34 -1.89 -20.66
CA LEU A 55 4.35 -2.62 -21.45
C LEU A 55 3.74 -3.73 -20.58
N LEU A 56 2.42 -3.73 -20.44
CA LEU A 56 1.72 -4.85 -19.85
C LEU A 56 2.06 -6.06 -20.71
N ARG A 57 2.87 -6.98 -20.18
CA ARG A 57 3.18 -8.25 -20.82
C ARG A 57 1.92 -9.11 -20.78
N VAL A 58 0.91 -8.74 -21.56
CA VAL A 58 -0.20 -9.61 -21.91
C VAL A 58 0.44 -10.66 -22.79
N ARG A 59 0.86 -11.78 -22.18
CA ARG A 59 1.30 -12.96 -22.92
C ARG A 59 0.16 -13.30 -23.87
N LYS A 60 0.32 -12.96 -25.16
CA LYS A 60 -0.63 -13.37 -26.18
C LYS A 60 -0.71 -14.89 -26.06
N PRO A 61 -1.90 -15.48 -25.87
CA PRO A 61 -2.01 -16.94 -25.79
C PRO A 61 -1.36 -17.51 -27.04
N LYS A 62 -0.50 -18.53 -26.86
CA LYS A 62 0.09 -19.26 -27.97
C LYS A 62 -1.05 -19.63 -28.91
N PRO A 63 -1.02 -19.24 -30.19
CA PRO A 63 -2.09 -19.60 -31.10
C PRO A 63 -2.23 -21.12 -31.04
N PRO A 64 -3.48 -21.65 -30.98
CA PRO A 64 -3.67 -23.09 -31.01
C PRO A 64 -2.95 -23.66 -32.24
N PRO A 65 -2.39 -24.88 -32.15
CA PRO A 65 -1.79 -25.53 -33.31
C PRO A 65 -2.75 -25.44 -34.49
N LEU A 66 -2.24 -24.98 -35.63
CA LEU A 66 -3.04 -24.78 -36.84
C LEU A 66 -3.76 -26.11 -37.14
N PRO A 67 -5.10 -26.10 -37.25
CA PRO A 67 -5.82 -27.31 -37.64
C PRO A 67 -5.33 -27.76 -39.03
N PRO A 68 -5.32 -29.07 -39.32
CA PRO A 68 -4.94 -29.59 -40.62
C PRO A 68 -5.74 -28.89 -41.73
N GLU A 69 -5.07 -28.53 -42.83
CA GLU A 69 -5.71 -27.79 -43.91
C GLU A 69 -6.96 -28.54 -44.42
N PRO A 70 -8.12 -27.87 -44.49
CA PRO A 70 -9.35 -28.51 -44.92
C PRO A 70 -9.25 -28.89 -46.40
N LYS A 71 -9.25 -30.20 -46.68
CA LYS A 71 -9.16 -30.77 -48.03
C LYS A 71 -10.35 -30.46 -48.96
N SER A 72 -11.38 -29.73 -48.50
CA SER A 72 -12.54 -29.36 -49.33
C SER A 72 -13.18 -28.02 -48.96
N LYS A 73 -13.76 -27.32 -49.95
CA LYS A 73 -14.50 -26.06 -49.77
C LYS A 73 -15.65 -26.18 -48.76
N ARG A 74 -16.26 -27.37 -48.63
CA ARG A 74 -17.35 -27.63 -47.66
C ARG A 74 -16.82 -27.78 -46.23
N ALA A 75 -15.68 -28.42 -46.04
CA ALA A 75 -14.99 -28.51 -44.75
C ALA A 75 -14.52 -27.12 -44.28
N GLN A 76 -14.03 -26.30 -45.21
CA GLN A 76 -13.61 -24.92 -44.96
C GLN A 76 -14.77 -24.04 -44.45
N ARG A 77 -15.96 -24.15 -45.07
CA ARG A 77 -17.18 -23.44 -44.60
C ARG A 77 -17.67 -23.91 -43.24
N ARG A 78 -17.53 -25.20 -42.91
CA ARG A 78 -17.95 -25.77 -41.61
C ARG A 78 -17.01 -25.35 -40.48
N ALA A 79 -15.71 -25.36 -40.72
CA ALA A 79 -14.69 -24.87 -39.79
C ALA A 79 -14.82 -23.36 -39.53
N ALA A 80 -15.10 -22.56 -40.57
CA ALA A 80 -15.35 -21.13 -40.42
C ALA A 80 -16.61 -20.80 -39.60
N ARG A 81 -17.67 -21.63 -39.71
CA ARG A 81 -18.85 -21.51 -38.85
C ARG A 81 -18.55 -21.90 -37.40
N GLN A 82 -17.90 -23.04 -37.17
CA GLN A 82 -17.53 -23.51 -35.82
C GLN A 82 -16.54 -22.59 -35.10
N GLY A 83 -15.57 -22.02 -35.82
CA GLY A 83 -14.61 -21.05 -35.27
C GLY A 83 -15.25 -19.72 -34.87
N LYS A 84 -16.28 -19.27 -35.59
CA LYS A 84 -17.06 -18.08 -35.21
C LYS A 84 -17.90 -18.31 -33.95
N THR A 85 -18.51 -19.49 -33.78
CA THR A 85 -19.28 -19.81 -32.57
C THR A 85 -18.38 -19.94 -31.34
N PHE A 86 -17.24 -20.64 -31.44
CA PHE A 86 -16.30 -20.80 -30.32
C PHE A 86 -15.61 -19.49 -29.91
N ALA A 87 -15.26 -18.62 -30.87
CA ALA A 87 -14.65 -17.32 -30.57
C ALA A 87 -15.62 -16.34 -29.88
N SER A 88 -16.93 -16.49 -30.11
CA SER A 88 -17.97 -15.63 -29.53
C SER A 88 -18.37 -16.00 -28.08
N GLN A 89 -17.98 -17.18 -27.59
CA GLN A 89 -18.50 -17.74 -26.33
C GLN A 89 -17.51 -17.73 -25.15
N VAL A 90 -16.36 -17.08 -25.26
CA VAL A 90 -15.42 -17.00 -24.12
C VAL A 90 -15.45 -15.59 -23.54
N PRO A 91 -16.28 -15.29 -22.51
CA PRO A 91 -16.29 -14.00 -21.84
C PRO A 91 -15.09 -13.87 -20.90
N ARG A 92 -13.88 -13.90 -21.46
CA ARG A 92 -12.61 -13.79 -20.71
C ARG A 92 -12.42 -12.41 -20.08
N TRP A 93 -13.09 -11.39 -20.59
CA TRP A 93 -12.99 -10.01 -20.11
C TRP A 93 -13.88 -9.73 -18.90
N THR A 94 -15.11 -10.24 -18.90
CA THR A 94 -16.10 -9.97 -17.84
C THR A 94 -15.75 -10.68 -16.53
N TYR A 95 -15.31 -11.95 -16.60
CA TYR A 95 -14.95 -12.72 -15.40
C TYR A 95 -13.69 -12.16 -14.72
N ARG A 96 -12.70 -11.72 -15.50
CA ARG A 96 -11.46 -11.13 -14.98
C ARG A 96 -11.70 -9.76 -14.33
N SER A 97 -12.67 -8.99 -14.84
CA SER A 97 -13.08 -7.71 -14.26
C SER A 97 -13.85 -7.88 -12.96
N PHE A 98 -14.75 -8.87 -12.86
CA PHE A 98 -15.49 -9.14 -11.62
C PHE A 98 -14.57 -9.44 -10.45
N TRP A 99 -13.65 -10.42 -10.60
CA TRP A 99 -12.72 -10.78 -9.53
C TRP A 99 -11.76 -9.65 -9.16
N PHE A 100 -11.38 -8.81 -10.12
CA PHE A 100 -10.58 -7.62 -9.84
C PHE A 100 -11.33 -6.68 -8.90
N TRP A 101 -12.58 -6.33 -9.24
CA TRP A 101 -13.38 -5.40 -8.45
C TRP A 101 -13.74 -5.97 -7.07
N LEU A 102 -14.03 -7.27 -6.99
CA LEU A 102 -14.25 -7.94 -5.71
C LEU A 102 -13.02 -7.83 -4.80
N LEU A 103 -11.84 -8.16 -5.32
CA LEU A 103 -10.59 -8.06 -4.55
C LEU A 103 -10.24 -6.60 -4.21
N ALA A 104 -10.53 -5.66 -5.11
CA ALA A 104 -10.35 -4.23 -4.86
C ALA A 104 -11.26 -3.76 -3.72
N ALA A 105 -12.52 -4.19 -3.69
CA ALA A 105 -13.46 -3.88 -2.61
C ALA A 105 -13.00 -4.48 -1.28
N CYS A 106 -12.59 -5.76 -1.26
CA CYS A 106 -12.03 -6.39 -0.06
C CYS A 106 -10.79 -5.64 0.46
N PHE A 107 -9.86 -5.28 -0.44
CA PHE A 107 -8.66 -4.54 -0.06
C PHE A 107 -9.00 -3.13 0.44
N ALA A 108 -9.97 -2.46 -0.16
CA ALA A 108 -10.42 -1.14 0.28
C ALA A 108 -11.05 -1.19 1.67
N ILE A 109 -11.93 -2.16 1.94
CA ILE A 109 -12.52 -2.38 3.26
C ILE A 109 -11.42 -2.64 4.29
N PHE A 110 -10.47 -3.51 3.96
CA PHE A 110 -9.29 -3.78 4.78
C PHE A 110 -8.53 -2.48 5.09
N ALA A 111 -8.10 -1.73 4.07
CA ALA A 111 -7.31 -0.51 4.25
C ALA A 111 -8.05 0.56 5.06
N VAL A 112 -9.34 0.79 4.75
CA VAL A 112 -10.17 1.77 5.47
C VAL A 112 -10.34 1.37 6.92
N ARG A 113 -10.61 0.09 7.20
CA ARG A 113 -10.73 -0.41 8.58
C ARG A 113 -9.40 -0.27 9.33
N SER A 114 -8.29 -0.66 8.73
CA SER A 114 -6.98 -0.67 9.39
C SER A 114 -6.41 0.72 9.67
N PHE A 115 -6.71 1.70 8.82
CA PHE A 115 -6.05 3.01 8.90
C PHE A 115 -6.97 4.16 9.29
N CYS A 116 -8.26 4.15 8.94
CA CYS A 116 -9.15 5.25 9.31
C CYS A 116 -9.59 5.22 10.79
N TRP A 117 -9.46 4.06 11.46
CA TRP A 117 -9.72 3.90 12.89
C TRP A 117 -8.44 3.66 13.71
N LEU A 118 -7.30 4.15 13.23
CA LEU A 118 -6.02 4.02 13.93
C LEU A 118 -6.09 4.63 15.34
N ILE A 119 -6.64 5.84 15.44
CA ILE A 119 -6.97 6.55 16.69
C ILE A 119 -8.36 7.16 16.47
N TYR A 120 -9.29 6.84 17.36
CA TYR A 120 -10.63 7.41 17.30
C TYR A 120 -11.11 7.79 18.69
N TRP A 121 -12.04 8.74 18.71
CA TRP A 121 -12.69 9.20 19.93
C TRP A 121 -13.98 8.40 20.14
N ASP A 122 -14.14 7.86 21.34
CA ASP A 122 -15.37 7.22 21.80
C ASP A 122 -15.82 7.90 23.10
N GLY A 123 -16.71 8.87 22.97
CA GLY A 123 -17.06 9.78 24.06
C GLY A 123 -15.85 10.61 24.49
N ASN A 124 -15.41 10.41 25.74
CA ASN A 124 -14.24 11.07 26.31
C ASN A 124 -12.96 10.24 26.21
N ASP A 125 -13.05 9.01 25.71
CA ASP A 125 -11.91 8.10 25.63
C ASP A 125 -11.26 8.17 24.24
N VAL A 126 -9.93 8.21 24.22
CA VAL A 126 -9.14 7.96 23.01
C VAL A 126 -8.92 6.46 22.90
N LYS A 127 -9.48 5.85 21.87
CA LYS A 127 -9.37 4.42 21.61
C LYS A 127 -8.50 4.14 20.39
N VAL A 128 -7.87 2.98 20.43
CA VAL A 128 -7.02 2.42 19.36
C VAL A 128 -7.66 1.11 18.92
N GLN A 129 -7.60 0.80 17.63
CA GLN A 129 -8.24 -0.39 17.06
C GLN A 129 -7.72 -1.72 17.65
N SER A 130 -6.43 -1.82 17.93
CA SER A 130 -5.78 -3.05 18.40
C SER A 130 -4.84 -2.75 19.56
N PRO A 131 -4.79 -3.59 20.61
CA PRO A 131 -3.80 -3.48 21.69
C PRO A 131 -2.36 -3.52 21.17
N ASN A 132 -2.10 -4.27 20.09
CA ASN A 132 -0.78 -4.36 19.47
C ASN A 132 -0.34 -3.03 18.85
N ASN A 133 -1.31 -2.24 18.34
CA ASN A 133 -1.02 -0.93 17.79
C ASN A 133 -0.69 0.09 18.90
N LEU A 134 -1.14 -0.13 20.14
CA LEU A 134 -1.00 0.87 21.21
C LEU A 134 0.48 1.16 21.53
N GLY A 135 1.32 0.12 21.55
CA GLY A 135 2.77 0.26 21.73
C GLY A 135 3.44 1.00 20.57
N ASP A 136 3.30 0.47 19.35
CA ASP A 136 3.94 1.03 18.16
C ASP A 136 3.46 2.44 17.86
N LEU A 137 2.16 2.71 18.00
CA LEU A 137 1.57 4.01 17.70
C LEU A 137 2.06 5.11 18.65
N SER A 138 2.20 4.81 19.94
CA SER A 138 2.73 5.77 20.90
C SER A 138 4.19 6.16 20.57
N LEU A 139 4.98 5.20 20.08
CA LEU A 139 6.34 5.40 19.62
C LEU A 139 6.39 6.26 18.35
N HIS A 140 5.57 5.96 17.34
CA HIS A 140 5.45 6.76 16.11
C HIS A 140 5.02 8.20 16.41
N LEU A 141 3.98 8.40 17.23
CA LEU A 141 3.50 9.73 17.61
C LEU A 141 4.58 10.54 18.34
N THR A 142 5.36 9.89 19.20
CA THR A 142 6.47 10.51 19.92
C THR A 142 7.55 10.97 18.93
N TYR A 143 7.97 10.11 18.01
CA TYR A 143 8.97 10.48 17.00
C TYR A 143 8.50 11.60 16.08
N ILE A 144 7.27 11.51 15.54
CA ILE A 144 6.73 12.55 14.65
C ILE A 144 6.71 13.91 15.35
N ARG A 145 6.19 13.97 16.59
CA ARG A 145 6.13 15.22 17.36
C ARG A 145 7.51 15.72 17.75
N HIS A 146 8.42 14.81 18.12
CA HIS A 146 9.80 15.17 18.43
C HIS A 146 10.46 15.82 17.22
N PHE A 147 10.45 15.15 16.06
CA PHE A 147 11.01 15.71 14.83
C PHE A 147 10.37 17.04 14.43
N ALA A 148 9.05 17.17 14.56
CA ALA A 148 8.34 18.39 14.22
C ALA A 148 8.57 19.55 15.21
N SER A 149 9.13 19.30 16.39
CA SER A 149 9.38 20.31 17.43
C SER A 149 10.59 21.21 17.16
N GLY A 150 11.40 20.89 16.13
CA GLY A 150 12.59 21.67 15.77
C GLY A 150 13.83 21.38 16.61
N VAL A 151 13.80 20.31 17.41
CA VAL A 151 14.96 19.75 18.12
C VAL A 151 15.91 19.03 17.16
N PRO A 152 17.17 18.79 17.55
CA PRO A 152 18.14 18.04 16.75
C PRO A 152 17.61 16.66 16.34
N LEU A 153 17.54 16.40 15.03
CA LEU A 153 16.78 15.29 14.45
C LEU A 153 17.44 13.91 14.63
N TRP A 154 18.76 13.88 14.69
CA TRP A 154 19.58 12.67 14.58
C TRP A 154 21.00 12.99 15.05
N PRO A 155 21.77 12.05 15.65
CA PRO A 155 21.49 10.62 15.85
C PRO A 155 20.90 10.27 17.21
N ASP A 156 20.61 11.24 18.06
CA ASP A 156 20.20 10.95 19.44
C ASP A 156 18.79 10.38 19.51
N ASN A 157 18.59 9.43 20.42
CA ASN A 157 17.29 8.82 20.64
C ASN A 157 16.43 9.75 21.50
N PRO A 158 15.23 10.17 21.04
CA PRO A 158 14.38 11.07 21.80
C PRO A 158 13.65 10.42 22.98
N ILE A 159 13.61 9.09 23.04
CA ILE A 159 12.95 8.33 24.11
C ILE A 159 13.96 7.91 25.17
N GLU A 160 15.16 7.49 24.76
CA GLU A 160 16.18 6.93 25.64
C GLU A 160 17.41 7.85 25.73
N PRO A 161 17.67 8.48 26.89
CA PRO A 161 18.84 9.34 27.08
C PRO A 161 20.15 8.60 26.80
N PHE A 162 21.12 9.30 26.20
CA PHE A 162 22.45 8.76 25.87
C PHE A 162 22.47 7.59 24.87
N SER A 163 21.33 7.27 24.27
CA SER A 163 21.19 6.26 23.23
C SER A 163 21.14 6.89 21.84
N LYS A 164 21.39 6.08 20.80
CA LYS A 164 21.31 6.50 19.40
C LYS A 164 20.09 5.89 18.73
N LEU A 165 19.44 6.66 17.87
CA LEU A 165 18.27 6.21 17.14
C LEU A 165 18.66 5.10 16.15
N ARG A 166 18.20 3.87 16.43
CA ARG A 166 18.36 2.69 15.55
C ARG A 166 17.09 2.35 14.78
N TYR A 167 16.03 3.09 15.04
CA TYR A 167 14.70 2.89 14.48
C TYR A 167 14.62 3.44 13.04
N PRO A 168 14.01 2.73 12.08
CA PRO A 168 13.82 3.21 10.71
C PRO A 168 12.76 4.32 10.65
N ALA A 169 13.17 5.55 10.99
CA ALA A 169 12.30 6.71 11.19
C ALA A 169 11.71 7.36 9.92
N GLY A 170 11.84 6.73 8.73
CA GLY A 170 11.52 7.38 7.46
C GLY A 170 10.07 7.88 7.36
N VAL A 171 9.10 7.03 7.72
CA VAL A 171 7.68 7.39 7.71
C VAL A 171 7.35 8.47 8.75
N ASP A 172 8.03 8.46 9.89
CA ASP A 172 7.83 9.42 10.95
C ASP A 172 8.41 10.79 10.58
N ILE A 173 9.59 10.83 9.94
CA ILE A 173 10.19 12.05 9.40
C ILE A 173 9.28 12.65 8.32
N PHE A 174 8.71 11.83 7.44
CA PHE A 174 7.78 12.33 6.42
C PHE A 174 6.50 12.92 7.04
N ASN A 175 5.92 12.25 8.04
CA ASN A 175 4.77 12.80 8.76
C ASN A 175 5.13 14.05 9.58
N ALA A 176 6.36 14.15 10.07
CA ALA A 176 6.85 15.37 10.73
C ALA A 176 6.91 16.56 9.76
N LEU A 177 7.29 16.35 8.49
CA LEU A 177 7.20 17.39 7.46
C LEU A 177 5.76 17.91 7.29
N LEU A 178 4.79 16.99 7.18
CA LEU A 178 3.38 17.36 7.10
C LEU A 178 2.94 18.14 8.34
N THR A 179 3.40 17.72 9.51
CA THR A 179 3.12 18.38 10.79
C THR A 179 3.70 19.80 10.83
N CYS A 180 4.95 20.00 10.40
CA CYS A 180 5.57 21.32 10.28
C CYS A 180 4.81 22.24 9.29
N LEU A 181 4.13 21.67 8.30
CA LEU A 181 3.27 22.40 7.35
C LEU A 181 1.86 22.68 7.89
N GLY A 182 1.52 22.19 9.08
CA GLY A 182 0.24 22.42 9.75
C GLY A 182 -0.80 21.31 9.53
N VAL A 183 -0.40 20.16 8.96
CA VAL A 183 -1.28 18.98 8.90
C VAL A 183 -1.32 18.34 10.29
N ASP A 184 -2.51 18.06 10.79
CA ASP A 184 -2.67 17.31 12.03
C ASP A 184 -2.00 15.93 11.95
N VAL A 185 -1.32 15.51 13.01
CA VAL A 185 -0.52 14.26 13.04
C VAL A 185 -1.37 13.03 12.71
N ILE A 186 -2.59 12.95 13.26
CA ILE A 186 -3.48 11.80 13.04
C ILE A 186 -3.94 11.80 11.59
N LYS A 187 -4.36 12.96 11.06
CA LYS A 187 -4.74 13.09 9.64
C LYS A 187 -3.58 12.74 8.69
N GLY A 188 -2.38 13.18 9.02
CA GLY A 188 -1.15 12.87 8.27
C GLY A 188 -0.93 11.36 8.19
N LEU A 189 -0.96 10.67 9.33
CA LEU A 189 -0.84 9.22 9.41
C LEU A 189 -1.88 8.50 8.55
N VAL A 190 -3.16 8.90 8.66
CA VAL A 190 -4.26 8.31 7.87
C VAL A 190 -4.02 8.52 6.37
N TRP A 191 -3.68 9.73 5.94
CA TRP A 191 -3.45 10.03 4.53
C TRP A 191 -2.28 9.24 3.96
N VAL A 192 -1.14 9.23 4.65
CA VAL A 192 0.04 8.48 4.23
C VAL A 192 -0.28 7.00 4.14
N ALA A 193 -1.03 6.44 5.11
CA ALA A 193 -1.40 5.04 5.12
C ALA A 193 -2.38 4.67 4.00
N VAL A 194 -3.37 5.51 3.69
CA VAL A 194 -4.30 5.29 2.58
C VAL A 194 -3.57 5.36 1.23
N ILE A 195 -2.69 6.34 1.04
CA ILE A 195 -1.89 6.45 -0.19
C ILE A 195 -0.96 5.23 -0.33
N ALA A 196 -0.30 4.82 0.75
CA ALA A 196 0.55 3.63 0.78
C ALA A 196 -0.25 2.36 0.48
N SER A 197 -1.50 2.27 0.94
CA SER A 197 -2.41 1.16 0.64
C SER A 197 -2.75 1.09 -0.85
N ILE A 198 -3.05 2.22 -1.49
CA ILE A 198 -3.30 2.30 -2.93
C ILE A 198 -2.05 1.90 -3.72
N ALA A 199 -0.87 2.39 -3.32
CA ALA A 199 0.40 2.05 -3.95
C ALA A 199 0.71 0.55 -3.82
N THR A 200 0.47 -0.02 -2.64
CA THR A 200 0.62 -1.45 -2.34
C THR A 200 -0.32 -2.31 -3.19
N PHE A 201 -1.61 -1.95 -3.24
CA PHE A 201 -2.60 -2.62 -4.09
C PHE A 201 -2.16 -2.62 -5.56
N TYR A 202 -1.76 -1.45 -6.06
CA TYR A 202 -1.29 -1.30 -7.44
C TYR A 202 -0.05 -2.14 -7.72
N ALA A 203 0.91 -2.19 -6.79
CA ALA A 203 2.12 -2.99 -6.90
C ALA A 203 1.79 -4.50 -6.96
N PHE A 204 0.95 -5.00 -6.05
CA PHE A 204 0.52 -6.40 -6.06
C PHE A 204 -0.23 -6.77 -7.34
N TYR A 205 -1.17 -5.93 -7.77
CA TYR A 205 -1.88 -6.15 -9.02
C TYR A 205 -0.93 -6.18 -10.22
N ARG A 206 0.07 -5.29 -10.24
CA ARG A 206 0.99 -5.20 -11.38
C ARG A 206 1.97 -6.37 -11.45
N TRP A 207 2.34 -6.94 -10.31
CA TRP A 207 3.28 -8.06 -10.20
C TRP A 207 2.59 -9.42 -10.32
N GLY A 208 1.51 -9.65 -9.56
CA GLY A 208 0.82 -10.94 -9.48
C GLY A 208 -0.61 -10.94 -10.03
N GLY A 209 -1.12 -9.84 -10.57
CA GLY A 209 -2.52 -9.72 -10.98
C GLY A 209 -3.49 -9.87 -9.80
N ASN A 210 -4.69 -10.37 -10.09
CA ASN A 210 -5.68 -10.71 -9.04
C ASN A 210 -5.11 -11.70 -8.01
N PHE A 211 -4.25 -12.62 -8.45
CA PHE A 211 -3.62 -13.58 -7.55
C PHE A 211 -2.66 -12.91 -6.57
N GLY A 212 -1.91 -11.89 -6.99
CA GLY A 212 -1.03 -11.12 -6.10
C GLY A 212 -1.80 -10.40 -4.98
N ILE A 213 -2.95 -9.80 -5.31
CA ILE A 213 -3.83 -9.16 -4.31
C ILE A 213 -4.40 -10.22 -3.36
N ALA A 214 -4.92 -11.33 -3.90
CA ALA A 214 -5.47 -12.40 -3.12
C ALA A 214 -4.42 -13.02 -2.18
N ALA A 215 -3.20 -13.28 -2.67
CA ALA A 215 -2.13 -13.83 -1.85
C ALA A 215 -1.78 -12.92 -0.67
N PHE A 216 -1.84 -11.59 -0.83
CA PHE A 216 -1.65 -10.66 0.28
C PHE A 216 -2.80 -10.70 1.30
N LEU A 217 -4.04 -10.60 0.84
CA LEU A 217 -5.22 -10.60 1.71
C LEU A 217 -5.42 -11.95 2.44
N PHE A 218 -5.07 -13.05 1.78
CA PHE A 218 -5.32 -14.42 2.24
C PHE A 218 -4.02 -15.16 2.59
N ASN A 219 -2.95 -14.44 2.96
CA ASN A 219 -1.60 -15.00 3.19
C ASN A 219 -1.53 -16.08 4.32
N GLY A 220 -2.57 -16.22 5.14
CA GLY A 220 -2.68 -17.26 6.18
C GLY A 220 -3.78 -18.29 5.91
N GLY A 221 -4.36 -18.31 4.70
CA GLY A 221 -5.35 -19.29 4.29
C GLY A 221 -6.61 -19.30 5.16
N LEU A 222 -7.24 -20.46 5.32
CA LEU A 222 -8.45 -20.63 6.13
C LEU A 222 -8.22 -20.33 7.62
N ALA A 223 -6.98 -20.44 8.11
CA ALA A 223 -6.64 -20.14 9.51
C ALA A 223 -6.84 -18.66 9.87
N SER A 224 -6.86 -17.77 8.87
CA SER A 224 -7.04 -16.33 9.06
C SER A 224 -8.47 -15.86 8.83
N TYR A 225 -9.38 -16.78 8.45
CA TYR A 225 -10.80 -16.48 8.30
C TYR A 225 -11.66 -17.50 9.05
N PRO A 226 -11.45 -17.65 10.37
CA PRO A 226 -12.25 -18.56 11.20
C PRO A 226 -13.73 -18.20 11.18
N VAL A 227 -14.10 -16.95 10.85
CA VAL A 227 -15.50 -16.55 10.62
C VAL A 227 -16.17 -17.39 9.52
N LEU A 228 -15.42 -17.88 8.53
CA LEU A 228 -15.95 -18.76 7.48
C LEU A 228 -16.23 -20.18 7.99
N GLN A 229 -15.70 -20.54 9.15
CA GLN A 229 -15.91 -21.84 9.80
C GLN A 229 -16.87 -21.76 10.98
N THR A 230 -16.74 -20.71 11.80
CA THR A 230 -17.49 -20.53 13.06
C THR A 230 -18.66 -19.56 12.93
N PHE A 231 -18.78 -18.82 11.83
CA PHE A 231 -19.74 -17.72 11.62
C PHE A 231 -19.74 -16.68 12.75
N SER A 232 -18.65 -16.60 13.51
CA SER A 232 -18.48 -15.68 14.63
C SER A 232 -17.27 -14.78 14.40
N PHE A 233 -17.44 -13.48 14.62
CA PHE A 233 -16.33 -12.53 14.63
C PHE A 233 -15.64 -12.62 16.00
N GLN A 234 -14.52 -13.32 16.05
CA GLN A 234 -13.69 -13.44 17.25
C GLN A 234 -12.39 -12.65 17.04
N ASP A 235 -12.00 -11.86 18.04
CA ASP A 235 -10.72 -11.18 18.06
C ASP A 235 -9.62 -12.16 18.52
N TYR A 236 -8.87 -12.68 17.55
CA TYR A 236 -7.75 -13.57 17.82
C TYR A 236 -6.47 -12.84 18.23
N GLN A 237 -6.37 -11.52 18.05
CA GLN A 237 -5.24 -10.72 18.54
C GLN A 237 -5.31 -10.47 20.05
N GLY A 238 -6.52 -10.37 20.61
CA GLY A 238 -6.75 -10.18 22.04
C GLY A 238 -6.58 -11.45 22.90
N THR A 239 -6.56 -12.63 22.27
CA THR A 239 -6.42 -13.91 22.98
C THR A 239 -5.01 -14.49 22.89
N ASN A 240 -4.55 -15.15 23.97
CA ASN A 240 -3.22 -15.78 24.15
C ASN A 240 -2.79 -16.82 23.10
N ASN A 241 -3.55 -17.04 22.04
CA ASN A 241 -3.40 -18.22 21.21
C ASN A 241 -2.62 -17.97 19.91
N MET A 242 -2.69 -16.80 19.25
CA MET A 242 -1.91 -16.54 18.03
C MET A 242 -1.66 -15.03 17.76
N ALA A 243 -0.44 -14.55 18.01
CA ALA A 243 -0.01 -13.21 17.62
C ALA A 243 0.42 -13.18 16.14
N TRP A 244 -0.54 -13.07 15.22
CA TRP A 244 -0.25 -12.95 13.79
C TRP A 244 0.44 -11.60 13.51
N LYS A 245 1.69 -11.62 13.03
CA LYS A 245 2.45 -10.41 12.63
C LYS A 245 2.02 -9.83 11.28
N SER A 246 1.11 -10.48 10.57
CA SER A 246 0.57 -9.97 9.31
C SER A 246 -0.69 -9.17 9.59
N ILE A 247 -0.69 -7.88 9.24
CA ILE A 247 -1.82 -6.98 9.45
C ILE A 247 -3.12 -7.46 8.76
N ALA A 248 -3.00 -8.23 7.67
CA ALA A 248 -4.14 -8.82 6.98
C ALA A 248 -4.69 -10.09 7.66
N LEU A 249 -3.88 -10.75 8.51
CA LEU A 249 -4.27 -11.97 9.24
C LEU A 249 -4.57 -11.72 10.71
N SER A 250 -4.27 -10.51 11.17
CA SER A 250 -4.42 -10.08 12.53
C SER A 250 -5.73 -9.30 12.73
N MET A 251 -6.72 -9.47 11.85
CA MET A 251 -8.02 -8.80 11.88
C MET A 251 -9.14 -9.77 11.59
#